data_AF-A0A2E5CC69-F1
#
_entry.id   AF-A0A2E5CC69-F1
#
_cell.length_a   1.000
_cell.length_b   1.000
_cell.length_c   1.000
_cell.angle_alpha   90.00
_cell.angle_beta   90.00
_cell.angle_gamma   90.00
#
_symmetry.space_group_name_H-M   'P 1'
#
loop_
_entity.id
_entity.type
_entity.pdbx_description
1 polymer ?
#
loop_
_entity_poly.entity_id
_entity_poly.type
_entity_poly.pdbx_seq_one_letter_code
_entity_poly.pdbx_strand_id
1 'polypeptide(L)'
;MSCLKFSLVAYFILSAGLVFSEDKVEKFTSNDCLMSKFDTTIERGELWGLMKRVLTIKKDVCQISVFNKKKFFETDYKIDICREPIHMKVTVRGSLDVHKRSGKCESKTQSEFCDFWSQLKSELEDQGLIFAQGEREKISSSHGKVFCTYLLLNKYLGEGVLFSKYTDTENIYLEKLKTSPKKIKMPKNETSPVLKEDTSPQAPQGRF
;
A
#
# COMPACT_ATOMS: atom_id res chain seq x y z
N MET A 1 28.43 53.68 -46.44
CA MET A 1 28.80 52.26 -46.58
C MET A 1 28.33 51.54 -45.33
N SER A 2 27.34 50.68 -45.48
CA SER A 2 26.47 50.14 -44.43
C SER A 2 26.83 48.68 -44.14
N CYS A 3 27.26 48.36 -42.92
CA CYS A 3 27.60 46.99 -42.49
C CYS A 3 26.99 46.62 -41.12
N LEU A 4 25.70 46.88 -40.91
CA LEU A 4 24.99 46.46 -39.69
C LEU A 4 23.55 46.03 -40.01
N LYS A 5 23.34 44.90 -40.71
CA LYS A 5 21.97 44.38 -40.96
C LYS A 5 21.80 42.84 -40.97
N PHE A 6 22.76 42.03 -40.49
CA PHE A 6 22.59 40.57 -40.50
C PHE A 6 23.07 39.88 -39.21
N SER A 7 22.56 40.29 -38.04
CA SER A 7 22.91 39.61 -36.76
C SER A 7 21.72 39.20 -35.89
N LEU A 8 20.50 39.69 -36.15
CA LEU A 8 19.33 39.36 -35.31
C LEU A 8 18.50 38.15 -35.77
N VAL A 9 18.67 37.68 -37.00
CA VAL A 9 17.89 36.53 -37.53
C VAL A 9 18.43 35.18 -37.00
N ALA A 10 19.73 35.10 -36.72
CA ALA A 10 20.34 33.87 -36.19
C ALA A 10 19.96 33.57 -34.73
N TYR A 11 19.62 34.60 -33.93
CA TYR A 11 19.22 34.41 -32.53
C TYR A 11 17.77 33.90 -32.41
N PHE A 12 16.90 34.24 -33.37
CA PHE A 12 15.51 33.78 -33.38
C PHE A 12 15.34 32.32 -33.85
N ILE A 13 16.29 31.78 -34.62
CA ILE A 13 16.25 30.38 -35.06
C ILE A 13 16.81 29.44 -33.98
N LEU A 14 17.72 29.91 -33.11
CA LEU A 14 18.24 29.10 -32.00
C LEU A 14 17.28 28.98 -30.80
N SER A 15 16.30 29.87 -30.64
CA SER A 15 15.34 29.82 -29.53
C SER A 15 14.07 29.00 -29.82
N ALA A 16 13.83 28.61 -31.08
CA ALA A 16 12.64 27.86 -31.49
C ALA A 16 12.74 26.33 -31.28
N GLY A 17 13.87 25.82 -30.77
CA GLY A 17 14.16 24.38 -30.66
C GLY A 17 13.83 23.72 -29.32
N LEU A 18 13.40 24.46 -28.30
CA LEU A 18 13.04 23.90 -26.99
C LEU A 18 11.53 23.72 -26.88
N VAL A 19 10.97 22.83 -27.70
CA VAL A 19 9.67 22.23 -27.41
C VAL A 19 9.92 21.29 -26.23
N PHE A 20 9.68 21.76 -25.01
CA PHE A 20 9.59 20.90 -23.84
C PHE A 20 8.39 19.97 -24.05
N SER A 21 8.66 18.74 -24.48
CA SER A 21 7.67 17.67 -24.40
C SER A 21 7.27 17.54 -22.93
N GLU A 22 6.07 17.98 -22.59
CA GLU A 22 5.44 17.63 -21.33
C GLU A 22 5.19 16.12 -21.35
N ASP A 23 6.15 15.36 -20.83
CA ASP A 23 5.97 13.95 -20.56
C ASP A 23 4.79 13.83 -19.60
N LYS A 24 3.62 13.44 -20.12
CA LYS A 24 2.49 13.06 -19.29
C LYS A 24 2.98 11.93 -18.40
N VAL A 25 3.09 12.21 -17.12
CA VAL A 25 3.46 11.24 -16.10
C VAL A 25 2.30 10.27 -15.96
N GLU A 26 2.34 9.18 -16.73
CA GLU A 26 1.41 8.09 -16.57
C GLU A 26 1.73 7.33 -15.28
N LYS A 27 0.70 7.18 -14.46
CA LYS A 27 0.76 6.42 -13.22
C LYS A 27 0.96 4.95 -13.54
N PHE A 28 1.92 4.29 -12.89
CA PHE A 28 2.14 2.85 -13.07
C PHE A 28 0.87 2.03 -12.79
N THR A 29 0.68 0.90 -13.47
CA THR A 29 -0.48 0.02 -13.24
C THR A 29 -0.21 -0.99 -12.11
N SER A 30 -1.26 -1.67 -11.64
CA SER A 30 -1.10 -2.75 -10.66
C SER A 30 -0.19 -3.86 -11.18
N ASN A 31 -0.33 -4.21 -12.46
CA ASN A 31 0.49 -5.23 -13.09
C ASN A 31 1.95 -4.78 -13.23
N ASP A 32 2.20 -3.51 -13.60
CA ASP A 32 3.57 -2.98 -13.68
C ASP A 32 4.26 -3.08 -12.32
N CYS A 33 3.56 -2.70 -11.26
CA CYS A 33 4.07 -2.81 -9.90
C CYS A 33 4.32 -4.28 -9.52
N LEU A 34 3.37 -5.18 -9.75
CA LEU A 34 3.51 -6.61 -9.42
C LEU A 34 4.67 -7.27 -10.19
N MET A 35 4.82 -6.98 -11.48
CA MET A 35 5.82 -7.62 -12.35
C MET A 35 7.20 -6.94 -12.33
N SER A 36 7.29 -5.73 -11.78
CA SER A 36 8.55 -5.00 -11.71
C SER A 36 9.62 -5.70 -10.87
N LYS A 37 10.88 -5.45 -11.24
CA LYS A 37 12.07 -5.79 -10.47
C LYS A 37 12.83 -4.51 -10.19
N PHE A 38 13.14 -4.24 -8.93
CA PHE A 38 13.87 -3.04 -8.57
C PHE A 38 14.63 -3.18 -7.25
N ASP A 39 15.65 -2.34 -7.13
CA ASP A 39 16.36 -2.03 -5.89
C ASP A 39 16.28 -0.52 -5.67
N THR A 40 16.06 -0.10 -4.43
CA THR A 40 16.13 1.29 -4.01
C THR A 40 16.62 1.39 -2.57
N THR A 41 17.43 2.40 -2.30
CA THR A 41 17.92 2.72 -0.95
C THR A 41 17.61 4.16 -0.64
N ILE A 42 16.99 4.37 0.52
CA ILE A 42 16.56 5.67 1.02
C ILE A 42 17.38 5.91 2.27
N GLU A 43 18.21 6.95 2.23
CA GLU A 43 19.05 7.35 3.35
C GLU A 43 18.50 8.63 3.97
N ARG A 44 18.26 8.59 5.28
CA ARG A 44 18.05 9.79 6.08
C ARG A 44 19.36 10.14 6.78
N GLY A 45 19.96 11.23 6.34
CA GLY A 45 21.20 11.78 6.88
C GLY A 45 21.04 12.27 8.33
N GLU A 46 22.17 12.35 9.03
CA GLU A 46 22.28 12.86 10.40
C GLU A 46 22.37 14.39 10.35
N LEU A 47 21.22 15.07 10.27
CA LEU A 47 21.12 16.52 10.49
C LEU A 47 20.48 16.78 11.86
N TRP A 48 21.15 17.58 12.70
CA TRP A 48 20.63 18.05 14.00
C TRP A 48 20.19 16.95 14.98
N GLY A 49 21.10 16.02 15.33
CA GLY A 49 20.82 15.00 16.34
C GLY A 49 19.85 13.88 15.91
N LEU A 50 19.41 13.88 14.65
CA LEU A 50 18.60 12.81 14.07
C LEU A 50 19.46 11.61 13.71
N MET A 51 19.20 10.47 14.34
CA MET A 51 19.95 9.23 14.13
C MET A 51 19.87 8.75 12.67
N LYS A 52 21.02 8.44 12.05
CA LYS A 52 21.12 7.89 10.69
C LYS A 52 20.24 6.64 10.53
N ARG A 53 19.43 6.63 9.48
CA ARG A 53 18.53 5.53 9.11
C ARG A 53 18.67 5.23 7.64
N VAL A 54 18.78 3.96 7.30
CA VAL A 54 18.88 3.47 5.93
C VAL A 54 17.78 2.43 5.72
N LEU A 55 16.94 2.67 4.71
CA LEU A 55 15.90 1.75 4.28
C LEU A 55 16.25 1.27 2.87
N THR A 56 16.50 -0.03 2.71
CA THR A 56 16.75 -0.66 1.41
C THR A 56 15.58 -1.57 1.07
N ILE A 57 15.02 -1.41 -0.12
CA ILE A 57 13.94 -2.25 -0.63
C ILE A 57 14.42 -2.93 -1.90
N LYS A 58 14.31 -4.26 -1.90
CA LYS A 58 14.55 -5.09 -3.08
C LYS A 58 13.29 -5.83 -3.43
N LYS A 59 12.89 -5.77 -4.68
CA LYS A 59 11.75 -6.50 -5.20
C LYS A 59 12.17 -7.29 -6.43
N ASP A 60 11.85 -8.57 -6.42
CA ASP A 60 11.93 -9.45 -7.57
C ASP A 60 10.57 -10.11 -7.80
N VAL A 61 9.72 -9.45 -8.60
CA VAL A 61 8.36 -9.89 -8.90
C VAL A 61 7.54 -10.11 -7.61
N CYS A 62 7.42 -11.35 -7.12
CA CYS A 62 6.69 -11.69 -5.91
C CYS A 62 7.50 -11.55 -4.61
N GLN A 63 8.83 -11.53 -4.70
CA GLN A 63 9.70 -11.51 -3.52
C GLN A 63 10.03 -10.08 -3.17
N ILE A 64 9.68 -9.66 -1.97
CA ILE A 64 9.97 -8.33 -1.43
C ILE A 64 10.86 -8.52 -0.21
N SER A 65 12.03 -7.88 -0.24
CA SER A 65 12.94 -7.77 0.89
C SER A 65 13.04 -6.31 1.32
N VAL A 66 12.78 -6.03 2.58
CA VAL A 66 12.91 -4.69 3.17
C VAL A 66 13.92 -4.77 4.29
N PHE A 67 15.05 -4.11 4.10
CA PHE A 67 16.11 -4.02 5.09
C PHE A 67 16.11 -2.63 5.71
N ASN A 68 15.99 -2.57 7.04
CA ASN A 68 16.08 -1.34 7.81
C ASN A 68 17.31 -1.39 8.71
N LYS A 69 18.19 -0.40 8.54
CA LYS A 69 19.35 -0.19 9.39
C LYS A 69 19.21 1.12 10.15
N LYS A 70 19.04 0.98 11.45
CA LYS A 70 19.18 2.03 12.46
C LYS A 70 20.58 1.90 13.06
N LYS A 71 21.13 2.97 13.64
CA LYS A 71 22.53 3.06 14.14
C LYS A 71 23.09 1.79 14.81
N PHE A 72 22.29 1.09 15.62
CA PHE A 72 22.70 -0.13 16.33
C PHE A 72 21.77 -1.33 16.10
N PHE A 73 20.78 -1.21 15.22
CA PHE A 73 19.74 -2.21 15.04
C PHE A 73 19.48 -2.43 13.57
N GLU A 74 19.48 -3.70 13.17
CA GLU A 74 19.19 -4.13 11.83
C GLU A 74 17.97 -5.04 11.87
N THR A 75 17.04 -4.80 10.94
CA THR A 75 15.84 -5.60 10.76
C THR A 75 15.67 -5.88 9.28
N ASP A 76 15.56 -7.16 8.92
CA ASP A 76 15.32 -7.61 7.55
C ASP A 76 13.97 -8.32 7.47
N TYR A 77 13.10 -7.85 6.58
CA TYR A 77 11.80 -8.46 6.32
C TYR A 77 11.82 -9.10 4.95
N LYS A 78 11.50 -10.39 4.86
CA LYS A 78 11.34 -11.13 3.59
C LYS A 78 9.91 -11.62 3.46
N ILE A 79 9.27 -11.22 2.37
CA ILE A 79 7.87 -11.50 2.07
C ILE A 79 7.76 -12.06 0.65
N ASP A 80 7.01 -13.15 0.49
CA ASP A 80 6.61 -13.68 -0.82
C ASP A 80 5.10 -13.49 -1.00
N ILE A 81 4.72 -12.45 -1.75
CA ILE A 81 3.31 -12.03 -1.87
C ILE A 81 2.46 -12.96 -2.76
N CYS A 82 3.09 -13.96 -3.37
CA CYS A 82 2.44 -14.92 -4.27
C CYS A 82 2.33 -16.33 -3.67
N ARG A 83 2.62 -16.49 -2.37
CA ARG A 83 2.54 -17.78 -1.68
C ARG A 83 1.66 -17.72 -0.44
N GLU A 84 1.02 -18.86 -0.18
CA GLU A 84 0.31 -19.14 1.06
C GLU A 84 1.15 -20.03 1.99
N PRO A 85 0.94 -19.96 3.32
CA PRO A 85 0.05 -19.01 4.01
C PRO A 85 0.60 -17.58 3.96
N ILE A 86 -0.23 -16.58 4.22
CA ILE A 86 0.24 -15.20 4.34
C ILE A 86 1.18 -15.09 5.53
N HIS A 87 2.45 -14.76 5.27
CA HIS A 87 3.47 -14.74 6.29
C HIS A 87 4.56 -13.71 5.99
N MET A 88 5.32 -13.39 7.03
CA MET A 88 6.50 -12.54 6.96
C MET A 88 7.64 -13.22 7.72
N LYS A 89 8.79 -13.30 7.06
CA LYS A 89 10.03 -13.73 7.70
C LYS A 89 10.75 -12.49 8.19
N VAL A 90 11.01 -12.42 9.48
CA VAL A 90 11.65 -11.26 10.11
C VAL A 90 12.98 -11.71 10.68
N THR A 91 14.05 -11.02 10.32
CA THR A 91 15.37 -11.22 10.91
C THR A 91 15.72 -10.02 11.77
N VAL A 92 15.84 -10.22 13.08
CA VAL A 92 16.28 -9.18 14.02
C VAL A 92 17.56 -9.64 14.68
N ARG A 93 18.65 -8.87 14.56
CA ARG A 93 19.96 -9.21 15.16
C ARG A 93 20.45 -10.64 14.84
N GLY A 94 20.14 -11.14 13.65
CA GLY A 94 20.53 -12.48 13.19
C GLY A 94 19.58 -13.61 13.60
N SER A 95 18.58 -13.37 14.47
CA SER A 95 17.50 -14.33 14.73
C SER A 95 16.45 -14.25 13.62
N LEU A 96 16.12 -15.38 13.01
CA LEU A 96 15.11 -15.49 11.96
C LEU A 96 13.83 -16.09 12.53
N ASP A 97 12.75 -15.33 12.48
CA ASP A 97 11.42 -15.72 12.94
C ASP A 97 10.41 -15.64 11.79
N VAL A 98 9.37 -16.48 11.82
CA VAL A 98 8.33 -16.54 10.79
C VAL A 98 6.97 -16.31 11.42
N HIS A 99 6.38 -15.15 11.13
CA HIS A 99 5.07 -14.78 11.65
C HIS A 99 4.02 -15.01 10.57
N LYS A 100 3.01 -15.82 10.88
CA LYS A 100 1.90 -16.14 9.98
C LYS A 100 0.70 -15.28 10.34
N ARG A 101 -0.04 -14.85 9.32
CA ARG A 101 -1.30 -14.15 9.50
C ARG A 101 -2.39 -15.10 9.98
N SER A 102 -2.97 -14.81 11.14
CA SER A 102 -4.09 -15.57 11.71
C SER A 102 -5.45 -14.91 11.48
N GLY A 103 -5.49 -13.62 11.13
CA GLY A 103 -6.72 -12.85 10.94
C GLY A 103 -6.44 -11.43 10.44
N LYS A 104 -7.44 -10.55 10.51
CA LYS A 104 -7.22 -9.11 10.31
C LYS A 104 -6.57 -8.51 11.55
N CYS A 105 -5.66 -7.55 11.34
CA CYS A 105 -5.07 -6.79 12.43
C CYS A 105 -6.08 -5.76 12.95
N GLU A 106 -6.89 -6.18 13.91
CA GLU A 106 -7.85 -5.34 14.63
C GLU A 106 -7.28 -4.96 16.00
N SER A 107 -7.68 -3.79 16.51
CA SER A 107 -7.10 -3.16 17.71
C SER A 107 -7.23 -3.97 19.02
N LYS A 108 -8.01 -5.06 19.02
CA LYS A 108 -8.24 -5.91 20.21
C LYS A 108 -7.49 -7.26 20.16
N THR A 109 -6.89 -7.62 19.04
CA THR A 109 -6.14 -8.88 18.86
C THR A 109 -4.77 -8.57 18.26
N GLN A 110 -3.83 -8.15 19.10
CA GLN A 110 -2.43 -7.98 18.72
C GLN A 110 -1.75 -9.34 18.68
N SER A 111 -1.58 -9.87 17.46
CA SER A 111 -0.67 -10.97 17.20
C SER A 111 0.71 -10.41 16.85
N GLU A 112 1.79 -11.16 17.09
CA GLU A 112 3.14 -10.74 16.70
C GLU A 112 3.22 -10.37 15.21
N PHE A 113 2.49 -11.10 14.36
CA PHE A 113 2.36 -10.77 12.94
C PHE A 113 1.88 -9.32 12.73
N CYS A 114 0.86 -8.89 13.48
CA CYS A 114 0.30 -7.55 13.38
C CYS A 114 1.25 -6.49 13.92
N ASP A 115 2.02 -6.78 14.96
CA ASP A 115 3.01 -5.85 15.50
C ASP A 115 4.14 -5.62 14.49
N PHE A 116 4.70 -6.69 13.93
CA PHE A 116 5.72 -6.57 12.90
C PHE A 116 5.19 -5.94 11.61
N TRP A 117 3.95 -6.24 11.21
CA TRP A 117 3.34 -5.57 10.06
C TRP A 117 3.15 -4.08 10.32
N SER A 118 2.65 -3.70 11.51
CA SER A 118 2.48 -2.29 11.89
C SER A 118 3.83 -1.56 11.90
N GLN A 119 4.89 -2.21 12.40
CA GLN A 119 6.23 -1.65 12.37
C GLN A 119 6.74 -1.47 10.94
N LEU A 120 6.68 -2.50 10.10
CA LEU A 120 7.10 -2.42 8.70
C LEU A 120 6.32 -1.35 7.94
N LYS A 121 5.01 -1.25 8.15
CA LYS A 121 4.15 -0.23 7.55
C LYS A 121 4.61 1.18 7.93
N SER A 122 4.82 1.45 9.22
CA SER A 122 5.34 2.74 9.69
C SER A 122 6.74 3.02 9.12
N GLU A 123 7.61 2.02 8.98
CA GLU A 123 8.93 2.21 8.40
C GLU A 123 8.87 2.58 6.91
N LEU A 124 7.99 1.94 6.14
CA LEU A 124 7.76 2.28 4.73
C LEU A 124 7.15 3.68 4.57
N GLU A 125 6.22 4.08 5.44
CA GLU A 125 5.61 5.40 5.41
C GLU A 125 6.62 6.49 5.84
N ASP A 126 7.16 6.36 7.05
CA ASP A 126 7.94 7.41 7.70
C ASP A 126 9.36 7.55 7.16
N GLN A 127 9.98 6.46 6.72
CA GLN A 127 11.35 6.50 6.16
C GLN A 127 11.34 6.39 4.65
N GLY A 128 10.44 5.60 4.09
CA GLY A 128 10.30 5.44 2.65
C GLY A 128 9.56 6.61 2.01
N LEU A 129 8.24 6.66 2.14
CA LEU A 129 7.39 7.58 1.38
C LEU A 129 7.68 9.05 1.66
N ILE A 130 8.05 9.41 2.90
CA ILE A 130 8.37 10.80 3.25
C ILE A 130 9.70 11.28 2.64
N PHE A 131 10.71 10.41 2.58
CA PHE A 131 12.08 10.82 2.22
C PHE A 131 12.55 10.32 0.84
N ALA A 132 11.81 9.43 0.19
CA ALA A 132 12.16 8.93 -1.13
C ALA A 132 12.05 10.03 -2.19
N GLN A 133 13.05 10.08 -3.07
CA GLN A 133 13.15 11.09 -4.11
C GLN A 133 12.42 10.70 -5.40
N GLY A 134 12.02 11.72 -6.16
CA GLY A 134 11.35 11.57 -7.45
C GLY A 134 9.83 11.45 -7.34
N GLU A 135 9.20 11.24 -8.49
CA GLU A 135 7.74 11.22 -8.61
C GLU A 135 7.16 9.88 -8.16
N ARG A 136 6.13 9.93 -7.29
CA ARG A 136 5.46 8.74 -6.74
C ARG A 136 4.78 7.89 -7.82
N GLU A 137 4.34 8.50 -8.90
CA GLU A 137 3.61 7.88 -10.00
C GLU A 137 4.52 7.10 -10.96
N LYS A 138 5.83 7.35 -10.94
CA LYS A 138 6.83 6.68 -11.79
C LYS A 138 7.53 5.55 -11.03
N ILE A 139 7.30 4.31 -11.44
CA ILE A 139 7.94 3.11 -10.85
C ILE A 139 9.47 3.12 -10.97
N SER A 140 10.03 3.89 -11.88
CA SER A 140 11.47 4.06 -12.04
C SER A 140 12.10 4.93 -10.93
N SER A 141 11.32 5.82 -10.31
CA SER A 141 11.80 6.70 -9.24
C SER A 141 11.90 5.95 -7.91
N SER A 142 12.74 6.44 -6.98
CA SER A 142 12.81 5.85 -5.63
C SER A 142 11.47 5.94 -4.91
N HIS A 143 10.76 7.07 -5.03
CA HIS A 143 9.44 7.24 -4.42
C HIS A 143 8.42 6.26 -5.00
N GLY A 144 8.36 6.10 -6.32
CA GLY A 144 7.44 5.15 -6.95
C GLY A 144 7.73 3.69 -6.58
N LYS A 145 8.99 3.30 -6.45
CA LYS A 145 9.39 1.96 -5.96
C LYS A 145 8.91 1.69 -4.54
N VAL A 146 9.12 2.63 -3.62
CA VAL A 146 8.62 2.54 -2.24
C VAL A 146 7.10 2.49 -2.23
N PHE A 147 6.44 3.34 -3.01
CA PHE A 147 4.99 3.41 -3.07
C PHE A 147 4.36 2.13 -3.63
N CYS A 148 4.91 1.57 -4.70
CA CYS A 148 4.52 0.25 -5.20
C CYS A 148 4.66 -0.82 -4.12
N THR A 149 5.80 -0.85 -3.42
CA THR A 149 6.04 -1.81 -2.32
C THR A 149 5.01 -1.66 -1.22
N TYR A 150 4.73 -0.43 -0.79
CA TYR A 150 3.73 -0.11 0.22
C TYR A 150 2.33 -0.63 -0.18
N LEU A 151 1.90 -0.38 -1.43
CA LEU A 151 0.59 -0.83 -1.91
C LEU A 151 0.47 -2.36 -1.91
N LEU A 152 1.47 -3.06 -2.45
CA LEU A 152 1.48 -4.53 -2.49
C LEU A 152 1.43 -5.13 -1.09
N LEU A 153 2.27 -4.63 -0.17
CA LEU A 153 2.31 -5.14 1.19
C LEU A 153 1.05 -4.79 1.98
N ASN A 154 0.44 -3.62 1.77
CA ASN A 154 -0.82 -3.28 2.42
C ASN A 154 -1.96 -4.22 1.99
N LYS A 155 -2.01 -4.58 0.70
CA LYS A 155 -2.97 -5.57 0.19
C LYS A 155 -2.68 -6.98 0.73
N TYR A 156 -1.44 -7.44 0.65
CA TYR A 156 -1.07 -8.79 1.08
C TYR A 156 -1.11 -8.95 2.61
N LEU A 157 -0.28 -8.19 3.35
CA LEU A 157 -0.14 -8.31 4.80
C LEU A 157 -1.28 -7.64 5.57
N GLY A 158 -1.87 -6.57 5.04
CA GLY A 158 -2.95 -5.82 5.69
C GLY A 158 -4.35 -6.36 5.37
N GLU A 159 -4.65 -6.63 4.09
CA GLU A 159 -6.00 -7.03 3.65
C GLU A 159 -6.16 -8.53 3.44
N GLY A 160 -5.07 -9.24 3.13
CA GLY A 160 -5.05 -10.70 3.01
C GLY A 160 -5.17 -11.15 1.55
N VAL A 161 -4.87 -10.26 0.62
CA VAL A 161 -4.97 -10.51 -0.82
C VAL A 161 -3.75 -11.29 -1.30
N LEU A 162 -3.97 -12.41 -1.96
CA LEU A 162 -2.91 -13.20 -2.59
C LEU A 162 -2.70 -12.72 -4.03
N PHE A 163 -1.45 -12.45 -4.39
CA PHE A 163 -1.12 -12.07 -5.77
C PHE A 163 -0.74 -13.28 -6.61
N SER A 164 -0.94 -13.18 -7.91
CA SER A 164 -0.58 -14.22 -8.88
C SER A 164 0.05 -13.59 -10.12
N LYS A 165 1.03 -14.29 -10.68
CA LYS A 165 1.73 -13.90 -11.91
C LYS A 165 0.99 -14.32 -13.17
N TYR A 166 0.03 -15.21 -13.05
CA TYR A 166 -0.60 -15.89 -14.19
C TYR A 166 -2.05 -15.48 -14.39
N THR A 167 -2.62 -14.73 -13.45
CA THR A 167 -4.00 -14.26 -13.49
C THR A 167 -4.02 -12.75 -13.44
N ASP A 168 -5.16 -12.16 -13.77
CA ASP A 168 -5.34 -10.72 -13.71
C ASP A 168 -4.97 -10.17 -12.33
N THR A 169 -4.20 -9.09 -12.32
CA THR A 169 -3.71 -8.48 -11.09
C THR A 169 -4.81 -7.67 -10.43
N GLU A 170 -5.09 -7.95 -9.16
CA GLU A 170 -6.01 -7.12 -8.37
C GLU A 170 -5.59 -5.65 -8.33
N ASN A 171 -6.56 -4.76 -8.14
CA ASN A 171 -6.27 -3.35 -7.99
C ASN A 171 -5.52 -3.08 -6.67
N ILE A 172 -4.25 -2.72 -6.77
CA ILE A 172 -3.39 -2.45 -5.60
C ILE A 172 -3.66 -1.09 -4.97
N TYR A 173 -4.39 -0.21 -5.66
CA TYR A 173 -4.70 1.11 -5.14
C TYR A 173 -5.75 1.00 -4.03
N LEU A 174 -5.51 1.72 -2.94
CA LEU A 174 -6.46 1.83 -1.84
C LEU A 174 -7.77 2.39 -2.40
N GLU A 175 -8.83 1.59 -2.36
CA GLU A 175 -10.16 2.10 -2.60
C GLU A 175 -10.45 3.10 -1.48
N LYS A 176 -10.55 4.40 -1.83
CA LYS A 176 -11.19 5.34 -0.92
C LYS A 176 -12.57 4.76 -0.64
N LEU A 177 -12.83 4.39 0.61
CA LEU A 177 -14.16 4.01 1.07
C LEU A 177 -15.12 5.10 0.57
N LYS A 178 -15.87 4.79 -0.49
CA LYS A 178 -17.01 5.59 -0.88
C LYS A 178 -18.06 5.32 0.20
N THR A 179 -18.00 6.04 1.30
CA THR A 179 -19.15 6.24 2.17
C THR A 179 -20.16 7.10 1.41
N SER A 180 -20.74 6.53 0.37
CA SER A 180 -22.04 6.94 -0.13
C SER A 180 -23.04 6.22 0.76
N PRO A 181 -23.89 6.91 1.54
CA PRO A 181 -24.99 6.23 2.21
C PRO A 181 -25.89 5.69 1.11
N LYS A 182 -25.78 4.38 0.82
CA LYS A 182 -26.87 3.66 0.15
C LYS A 182 -28.06 3.81 1.08
N LYS A 183 -28.98 4.72 0.73
CA LYS A 183 -30.32 4.75 1.32
C LYS A 183 -30.90 3.36 1.18
N ILE A 184 -30.88 2.59 2.26
CA ILE A 184 -31.68 1.39 2.39
C ILE A 184 -33.12 1.87 2.27
N LYS A 185 -33.76 1.61 1.12
CA LYS A 185 -35.21 1.67 1.05
C LYS A 185 -35.72 0.48 1.83
N MET A 186 -36.01 0.67 3.11
CA MET A 186 -36.83 -0.26 3.88
C MET A 186 -38.20 -0.34 3.19
N PRO A 187 -38.73 -1.54 2.93
CA PRO A 187 -40.12 -1.70 2.55
C PRO A 187 -41.00 -1.24 3.72
N LYS A 188 -41.98 -0.37 3.41
CA LYS A 188 -43.05 0.01 4.34
C LYS A 188 -43.84 -1.25 4.69
N ASN A 189 -43.84 -1.61 5.97
CA ASN A 189 -44.90 -2.43 6.54
C ASN A 189 -46.21 -1.65 6.43
N GLU A 190 -47.15 -2.16 5.66
CA GLU A 190 -48.55 -1.76 5.74
C GLU A 190 -49.21 -2.53 6.88
N THR A 191 -49.77 -1.76 7.82
CA THR A 191 -50.54 -2.22 8.96
C THR A 191 -51.88 -2.79 8.50
N SER A 192 -52.29 -3.85 9.20
CA SER A 192 -53.47 -4.71 9.10
C SER A 192 -54.83 -4.00 8.93
N PRO A 193 -55.90 -4.80 8.75
CA PRO A 193 -56.91 -4.77 9.79
C PRO A 193 -57.28 -6.15 10.34
N VAL A 194 -57.65 -6.06 11.62
CA VAL A 194 -58.12 -7.04 12.59
C VAL A 194 -59.43 -7.72 12.15
N LEU A 195 -59.57 -9.03 12.41
CA LEU A 195 -60.84 -9.62 12.83
C LEU A 195 -60.63 -10.71 13.90
N LYS A 196 -61.52 -10.66 14.89
CA LYS A 196 -61.69 -11.47 16.12
C LYS A 196 -62.06 -12.94 15.74
N GLU A 197 -62.12 -13.97 16.58
CA GLU A 197 -62.45 -14.14 18.01
C GLU A 197 -62.23 -15.64 18.36
N ASP A 198 -62.05 -15.96 19.65
CA ASP A 198 -62.43 -17.21 20.37
C ASP A 198 -61.71 -18.55 20.04
N THR A 199 -61.30 -19.45 20.96
CA THR A 199 -61.67 -19.75 22.36
C THR A 199 -60.53 -20.52 23.07
N SER A 200 -60.18 -20.11 24.32
CA SER A 200 -59.88 -20.83 25.59
C SER A 200 -59.45 -22.34 25.68
N PRO A 201 -59.03 -22.88 26.87
CA PRO A 201 -57.61 -23.11 27.20
C PRO A 201 -57.34 -24.54 27.75
N GLN A 202 -56.09 -24.90 28.03
CA GLN A 202 -55.79 -25.79 29.18
C GLN A 202 -54.30 -25.78 29.56
N ALA A 203 -54.05 -25.34 30.79
CA ALA A 203 -52.84 -25.61 31.54
C ALA A 203 -53.10 -26.82 32.47
N PRO A 204 -52.12 -27.69 32.73
CA PRO A 204 -52.18 -28.58 33.88
C PRO A 204 -51.59 -27.89 35.11
N GLN A 205 -52.43 -27.70 36.14
CA GLN A 205 -52.00 -27.42 37.51
C GLN A 205 -51.42 -28.70 38.13
N GLY A 206 -50.39 -28.54 38.96
CA GLY A 206 -49.74 -29.64 39.66
C GLY A 206 -50.39 -30.04 40.98
N ARG A 207 -50.04 -31.27 41.39
CA ARG A 207 -49.85 -31.83 42.75
C ARG A 207 -51.00 -31.87 43.77
N PHE A 208 -51.13 -33.10 44.29
CA PHE A 208 -51.86 -33.63 45.45
C PHE A 208 -53.33 -33.98 45.24
#